data_AF-A0A661SPT1-F1
#
_entry.id   AF-A0A661SPT1-F1
#
_cell.length_a   1.000
_cell.length_b   1.000
_cell.length_c   1.000
_cell.angle_alpha   90.00
_cell.angle_beta   90.00
_cell.angle_gamma   90.00
#
_symmetry.space_group_name_H-M   'P 1'
#
loop_
_entity.id
_entity.type
_entity.pdbx_description
1 polymer ?
#
loop_
_entity_poly.entity_id
_entity_poly.type
_entity_poly.pdbx_seq_one_letter_code
_entity_poly.pdbx_strand_id
1 'polypeptide(L)'
;MDITAVRRSVTDRYGNEIYLTQEKWEHITDPVNHPAMKNYEHHLRETIRQGKRKQNPRNQQKYRYGRQFDDLAEYNTHIVAIVLFRCRENHDGKPVPNNYVVTAYQKEIG
;
A
#
# COMPACT_ATOMS: atom_id res chain seq x y z
N MET A 1 6.57 3.95 22.69
CA MET A 1 6.65 3.29 21.37
C MET A 1 5.25 2.84 21.03
N ASP A 2 4.51 3.60 20.21
CA ASP A 2 3.29 3.06 19.61
C ASP A 2 3.70 2.17 18.45
N ILE A 3 3.85 0.88 18.77
CA ILE A 3 3.93 -0.16 17.77
C ILE A 3 2.50 -0.28 17.24
N THR A 4 2.15 0.53 16.25
CA THR A 4 0.96 0.23 15.45
C THR A 4 1.18 -1.15 14.88
N ALA A 5 0.47 -2.14 15.44
CA ALA A 5 0.75 -3.54 15.19
C ALA A 5 0.73 -3.78 13.67
N VAL A 6 1.87 -4.23 13.13
CA VAL A 6 1.95 -4.62 11.73
C VAL A 6 0.95 -5.75 11.56
N ARG A 7 -0.10 -5.49 10.77
CA ARG A 7 -1.13 -6.49 10.50
C ARG A 7 -0.59 -7.53 9.54
N ARG A 8 0.17 -7.08 8.53
CA ARG A 8 0.82 -7.94 7.53
C ARG A 8 1.90 -7.19 6.75
N SER A 9 2.92 -7.93 6.34
CA SER A 9 3.90 -7.53 5.33
C SER A 9 3.66 -8.26 4.00
N VAL A 10 4.00 -7.60 2.90
CA VAL A 10 4.04 -8.16 1.54
C VAL A 10 5.36 -7.79 0.90
N THR A 11 6.05 -8.76 0.32
CA THR A 11 7.23 -8.52 -0.51
C THR A 11 6.81 -8.20 -1.95
N ASP A 12 7.26 -7.07 -2.49
CA ASP A 12 7.07 -6.74 -3.90
C ASP A 12 8.01 -7.54 -4.82
N ARG A 13 7.77 -7.49 -6.13
CA ARG A 13 8.62 -8.16 -7.15
C ARG A 13 10.08 -7.69 -7.19
N TYR A 14 10.43 -6.65 -6.45
CA TYR A 14 11.78 -6.10 -6.36
C TYR A 14 12.46 -6.45 -5.03
N GLY A 15 11.85 -7.31 -4.20
CA GLY A 15 12.38 -7.74 -2.92
C GLY A 15 12.14 -6.77 -1.76
N ASN A 16 11.33 -5.72 -1.95
CA ASN A 16 11.04 -4.77 -0.87
C ASN A 16 9.91 -5.31 0.01
N GLU A 17 10.18 -5.44 1.31
CA GLU A 17 9.12 -5.67 2.29
C GLU A 17 8.33 -4.38 2.50
N ILE A 18 7.01 -4.47 2.37
CA ILE A 18 6.06 -3.36 2.53
C ILE A 18 4.97 -3.80 3.48
N TYR A 19 4.76 -3.05 4.55
CA TYR A 19 3.75 -3.40 5.56
C TYR A 19 2.50 -2.52 5.48
N LEU A 20 1.42 -3.08 6.02
CA LEU A 20 0.16 -2.39 6.31
C LEU A 20 -0.18 -2.65 7.78
N THR A 21 -0.41 -1.58 8.52
CA THR A 21 -0.87 -1.67 9.92
C THR A 21 -2.39 -1.77 9.98
N GLN A 22 -2.92 -2.28 11.09
CA GLN A 22 -4.35 -2.34 11.31
C GLN A 22 -4.99 -0.94 11.27
N GLU A 23 -4.41 0.03 11.98
CA GLU A 23 -4.86 1.42 12.00
C GLU A 23 -4.93 2.01 10.59
N LYS A 24 -3.92 1.76 9.74
CA LYS A 24 -3.94 2.27 8.36
C LYS A 24 -4.99 1.58 7.51
N TRP A 25 -5.29 0.30 7.72
CA TRP A 25 -6.39 -0.36 7.04
C TRP A 25 -7.75 0.21 7.44
N GLU A 26 -7.97 0.41 8.73
CA GLU A 26 -9.19 1.05 9.25
C GLU A 26 -9.34 2.46 8.67
N HIS A 27 -8.27 3.25 8.67
CA HIS A 27 -8.28 4.57 8.05
C HIS A 27 -8.61 4.52 6.56
N ILE A 28 -8.02 3.61 5.77
CA ILE A 28 -8.32 3.46 4.34
C ILE A 28 -9.80 3.14 4.13
N THR A 29 -10.33 2.20 4.90
CA THR A 29 -11.70 1.66 4.72
C THR A 29 -12.79 2.45 5.44
N ASP A 30 -12.42 3.51 6.16
CA ASP A 30 -13.34 4.40 6.84
C ASP A 30 -14.41 4.94 5.85
N PRO A 31 -15.68 5.10 6.28
CA PRO A 31 -16.75 5.66 5.46
C PRO A 31 -16.42 6.97 4.72
N VAL A 32 -15.55 7.83 5.28
CA VAL A 32 -15.22 9.13 4.66
C VAL A 32 -13.99 9.08 3.74
N ASN A 33 -13.28 7.96 3.70
CA ASN A 33 -12.07 7.78 2.89
C ASN A 33 -12.35 6.90 1.68
N HIS A 34 -12.12 5.59 1.79
CA HIS A 34 -12.30 4.64 0.68
C HIS A 34 -13.10 3.41 1.14
N PRO A 35 -14.40 3.57 1.48
CA PRO A 35 -15.22 2.46 1.99
C PRO A 35 -15.35 1.29 1.01
N ALA A 36 -15.23 1.54 -0.30
CA ALA A 36 -15.20 0.51 -1.32
C ALA A 36 -14.05 -0.50 -1.14
N MET A 37 -12.98 -0.15 -0.41
CA MET A 37 -11.85 -1.04 -0.16
C MET A 37 -12.13 -2.14 0.87
N LYS A 38 -13.22 -2.07 1.66
CA LYS A 38 -13.48 -2.97 2.81
C LYS A 38 -13.28 -4.47 2.51
N ASN A 39 -13.67 -4.91 1.31
CA ASN A 39 -13.59 -6.31 0.90
C ASN A 39 -12.37 -6.66 0.02
N TYR A 40 -11.47 -5.70 -0.21
CA TYR A 40 -10.42 -5.78 -1.25
C TYR A 40 -9.00 -5.74 -0.68
N GLU A 41 -8.82 -6.12 0.58
CA GLU A 41 -7.47 -6.22 1.17
C GLU A 41 -6.61 -7.23 0.40
N HIS A 42 -7.20 -8.34 -0.05
CA HIS A 42 -6.51 -9.33 -0.87
C HIS A 42 -5.97 -8.68 -2.16
N HIS A 43 -6.81 -7.94 -2.89
CA HIS A 43 -6.44 -7.24 -4.12
C HIS A 43 -5.38 -6.16 -3.88
N LEU A 44 -5.45 -5.45 -2.75
CA LEU A 44 -4.39 -4.53 -2.34
C LEU A 44 -3.04 -5.25 -2.21
N ARG A 45 -2.99 -6.40 -1.55
CA ARG A 45 -1.73 -7.17 -1.42
C ARG A 45 -1.23 -7.64 -2.78
N GLU A 46 -2.12 -8.12 -3.64
CA GLU A 46 -1.80 -8.52 -5.00
C GLU A 46 -1.31 -7.35 -5.87
N THR A 47 -1.79 -6.14 -5.60
CA THR A 47 -1.31 -4.88 -6.20
C THR A 47 0.10 -4.55 -5.76
N ILE A 48 0.42 -4.71 -4.47
CA ILE A 48 1.79 -4.51 -3.97
C ILE A 48 2.74 -5.57 -4.52
N ARG A 49 2.32 -6.85 -4.52
CA ARG A 49 3.15 -7.98 -4.92
C ARG A 49 3.54 -7.95 -6.40
N GLN A 50 2.57 -7.73 -7.29
CA GLN A 50 2.76 -7.90 -8.74
C GLN A 50 2.44 -6.66 -9.58
N GLY A 51 1.86 -5.62 -8.98
CA GLY A 51 1.41 -4.44 -9.71
C GLY A 51 2.55 -3.65 -10.36
N LYS A 52 2.16 -2.81 -11.33
CA LYS A 52 3.09 -1.84 -11.94
C LYS A 52 3.43 -0.78 -10.89
N ARG A 53 4.73 -0.57 -10.65
CA ARG A 53 5.25 0.45 -9.74
C ARG A 53 5.75 1.66 -10.51
N LYS A 54 5.33 2.86 -10.11
CA LYS A 54 5.81 4.15 -10.64
C LYS A 54 6.20 5.09 -9.50
N GLN A 55 7.42 5.61 -9.54
CA GLN A 55 7.89 6.62 -8.59
C GLN A 55 7.19 7.96 -8.83
N ASN A 56 6.90 8.69 -7.75
CA ASN A 56 6.41 10.05 -7.85
C ASN A 56 7.55 11.01 -8.24
N PRO A 57 7.44 11.81 -9.30
CA PRO A 57 8.52 12.70 -9.74
C PRO A 57 8.92 13.78 -8.72
N ARG A 58 7.99 14.20 -7.85
CA ARG A 58 8.21 15.28 -6.87
C ARG A 58 8.60 14.76 -5.48
N ASN A 59 8.42 13.47 -5.23
CA ASN A 59 8.78 12.84 -3.96
C ASN A 59 9.36 11.46 -4.24
N GLN A 60 10.69 11.37 -4.22
CA GLN A 60 11.44 10.15 -4.54
C GLN A 60 11.15 8.98 -3.59
N GLN A 61 10.60 9.26 -2.40
CA GLN A 61 10.20 8.25 -1.42
C GLN A 61 8.77 7.75 -1.63
N LYS A 62 7.98 8.38 -2.52
CA LYS A 62 6.59 8.03 -2.76
C LYS A 62 6.44 7.23 -4.04
N TYR A 63 5.87 6.04 -3.94
CA TYR A 63 5.62 5.14 -5.06
C TYR A 63 4.14 4.83 -5.18
N ARG A 64 3.67 4.80 -6.42
CA ARG A 64 2.34 4.32 -6.78
C ARG A 64 2.45 2.91 -7.32
N TYR A 65 1.69 2.00 -6.76
CA TYR A 65 1.45 0.67 -7.31
C TYR A 65 0.05 0.66 -7.92
N GLY A 66 -0.10 0.01 -9.07
CA GLY A 66 -1.39 -0.15 -9.74
C GLY A 66 -1.51 -1.53 -10.36
N ARG A 67 -2.67 -2.15 -10.20
CA ARG A 67 -2.98 -3.44 -10.82
C ARG A 67 -4.46 -3.48 -11.20
N GLN A 68 -4.72 -4.04 -12.39
CA GLN A 68 -6.07 -4.25 -12.91
C GLN A 68 -6.71 -5.48 -12.25
N PHE A 69 -8.02 -5.40 -12.04
CA PHE A 69 -8.87 -6.49 -11.58
C PHE A 69 -10.24 -6.37 -12.25
N ASP A 70 -10.88 -7.50 -12.51
CA ASP A 70 -12.17 -7.56 -13.22
C ASP A 70 -13.37 -7.63 -12.25
N ASP A 71 -13.11 -7.74 -10.96
CA ASP A 71 -14.09 -7.99 -9.90
C ASP A 71 -14.16 -6.85 -8.87
N LEU A 72 -13.89 -5.61 -9.28
CA LEU A 72 -13.95 -4.43 -8.40
C LEU A 72 -15.37 -3.85 -8.32
N ALA A 73 -15.58 -2.95 -7.37
CA ALA A 73 -16.88 -2.31 -7.19
C ALA A 73 -17.18 -1.33 -8.33
N GLU A 74 -18.45 -1.32 -8.76
CA GLU A 74 -18.96 -0.45 -9.83
C GLU A 74 -18.16 -0.64 -11.14
N TYR A 75 -17.71 0.47 -11.74
CA TYR A 75 -16.94 0.48 -13.00
C TYR A 75 -15.43 0.61 -12.77
N ASN A 76 -14.96 0.44 -11.53
CA ASN A 76 -13.53 0.53 -11.26
C ASN A 76 -12.78 -0.63 -11.91
N THR A 77 -11.61 -0.35 -12.46
CA THR A 77 -10.79 -1.36 -13.17
C THR A 77 -9.50 -1.66 -12.44
N HIS A 78 -9.04 -0.79 -11.54
CA HIS A 78 -7.76 -0.93 -10.86
C HIS A 78 -7.85 -0.69 -9.36
N ILE A 79 -6.99 -1.40 -8.63
CA ILE A 79 -6.56 -0.99 -7.30
C ILE A 79 -5.28 -0.17 -7.45
N VAL A 80 -5.25 0.98 -6.77
CA VAL A 80 -4.10 1.86 -6.67
C VAL A 80 -3.67 1.93 -5.22
N ALA A 81 -2.39 1.63 -4.95
CA ALA A 81 -1.80 1.76 -3.64
C ALA A 81 -0.67 2.80 -3.65
N ILE A 82 -0.60 3.60 -2.60
CA ILE A 82 0.47 4.57 -2.39
C ILE A 82 1.35 4.08 -1.24
N VAL A 83 2.63 3.88 -1.53
CA VAL A 83 3.63 3.38 -0.59
C VAL A 83 4.68 4.45 -0.37
N LEU A 84 5.08 4.66 0.88
CA LEU A 84 6.27 5.43 1.22
C LEU A 84 7.43 4.50 1.53
N PHE A 85 8.57 4.78 0.92
CA PHE A 85 9.84 4.11 1.17
C PHE A 85 10.64 4.96 2.15
N ARG A 86 10.91 4.40 3.32
CA ARG A 86 11.63 5.06 4.41
C ARG A 86 12.67 4.11 4.97
N CYS A 87 13.59 4.66 5.74
CA CYS A 87 14.45 3.90 6.64
C CYS A 87 14.11 4.27 8.07
N ARG A 88 14.34 3.34 8.99
CA ARG A 88 14.41 3.59 10.43
C ARG A 88 15.77 3.11 10.93
N GLU A 89 16.22 3.60 12.06
CA GLU A 89 17.41 3.04 12.71
C GLU A 89 17.01 1.78 13.51
N ASN A 90 17.87 0.76 13.45
CA ASN A 90 17.77 -0.40 14.32
C ASN A 90 18.49 -0.13 15.66
N HIS A 91 18.58 -1.14 16.52
CA HIS A 91 19.17 -1.01 17.87
C HIS A 91 20.68 -0.72 17.82
N ASP A 92 21.34 -1.02 16.70
CA ASP A 92 22.75 -0.72 16.44
C ASP A 92 22.95 0.62 15.72
N GLY A 93 21.90 1.44 15.57
CA GLY A 93 21.94 2.70 14.81
C GLY A 93 22.05 2.51 13.29
N LYS A 94 21.91 1.29 12.77
CA LYS A 94 21.99 1.02 11.33
C LYS A 94 20.65 1.30 10.65
N PRO A 95 20.63 1.94 9.47
CA PRO A 95 19.41 2.14 8.72
C PRO A 95 18.87 0.80 8.20
N VAL A 96 17.60 0.51 8.51
CA VAL A 96 16.85 -0.63 7.99
C VAL A 96 15.59 -0.15 7.26
N PRO A 97 15.14 -0.84 6.20
CA PRO A 97 13.92 -0.47 5.47
C PRO A 97 12.69 -0.37 6.38
N ASN A 98 11.82 0.59 6.06
CA ASN A 98 10.58 0.86 6.78
C ASN A 98 9.49 1.30 5.78
N ASN A 99 9.19 0.46 4.79
CA ASN A 99 8.26 0.80 3.72
C ASN A 99 6.82 0.46 4.11
N TYR A 100 5.88 1.38 3.89
CA TYR A 100 4.49 1.17 4.32
C TYR A 100 3.47 1.78 3.37
N VAL A 101 2.29 1.16 3.35
CA VAL A 101 1.12 1.67 2.65
C VAL A 101 0.57 2.89 3.39
N VAL A 102 0.40 3.99 2.67
CA VAL A 102 -0.21 5.23 3.18
C VAL A 102 -1.69 5.29 2.90
N THR A 103 -2.09 4.88 1.70
CA THR A 103 -3.49 4.80 1.26
C THR A 103 -3.63 3.80 0.11
N ALA A 104 -4.84 3.32 -0.11
CA ALA A 104 -5.23 2.56 -1.29
C ALA A 104 -6.68 2.85 -1.68
N TYR A 105 -6.98 2.79 -2.96
CA TYR A 105 -8.32 3.04 -3.49
C TYR A 105 -8.55 2.30 -4.80
N GLN A 106 -9.83 2.11 -5.14
CA GLN A 106 -10.26 1.66 -6.46
C GLN A 106 -10.31 2.86 -7.41
N LYS A 107 -9.95 2.64 -8.67
CA LYS A 107 -10.02 3.67 -9.70
C LYS A 107 -10.27 3.07 -11.07
N GLU A 108 -11.17 3.68 -11.83
CA GLU A 108 -11.25 3.50 -13.28
C GLU A 108 -10.02 4.11 -13.97
N ILE A 109 -9.30 3.28 -14.70
CA ILE A 109 -8.19 3.67 -15.57
C ILE A 109 -8.47 3.03 -16.93
N GLY A 110 -8.56 3.87 -17.97
CA GLY A 110 -8.67 3.47 -19.37
C GLY A 110 -7.35 3.01 -19.98
#